data_AF-A0A4Q3SKU6-F1
#
_entry.id   AF-A0A4Q3SKU6-F1
#
_cell.length_a   1.000
_cell.length_b   1.000
_cell.length_c   1.000
_cell.angle_alpha   90.00
_cell.angle_beta   90.00
_cell.angle_gamma   90.00
#
_symmetry.space_group_name_H-M   'P 1'
#
loop_
_entity.id
_entity.type
_entity.pdbx_description
1 polymer ?
#
loop_
_entity_poly.entity_id
_entity_poly.type
_entity_poly.pdbx_seq_one_letter_code
_entity_poly.pdbx_strand_id
1 'polypeptide(L)' 'MSPPDSVLDPEQMAYARALLRAPVARERVWPALAAAGFAATAALALAGAMIMAPPVTTQHVVERTP' A
#
# COMPACT_ATOMS: atom_id res chain seq x y z
N MET A 1 46.35 30.71 -13.56
CA MET A 1 45.28 30.14 -12.73
C MET A 1 45.87 28.93 -12.03
N SER A 2 46.00 29.00 -10.71
CA SER A 2 46.48 27.87 -9.92
C SER A 2 45.41 26.76 -9.93
N PRO A 3 45.78 25.47 -9.95
CA PRO A 3 44.83 24.35 -9.89
C PRO A 3 43.75 24.45 -8.79
N PRO A 4 44.00 25.02 -7.58
CA PRO A 4 42.94 25.28 -6.60
C PRO A 4 41.95 26.40 -6.95
N ASP A 5 42.26 27.28 -7.93
CA ASP A 5 41.38 28.36 -8.40
C ASP A 5 40.51 27.92 -9.59
N SER A 6 40.44 26.62 -9.87
CA SER A 6 39.68 26.10 -10.99
C SER A 6 38.18 26.15 -10.69
N VAL A 7 37.43 26.91 -11.51
CA VAL A 7 35.95 26.99 -11.51
C VAL A 7 35.28 25.62 -11.69
N LEU A 8 36.05 24.61 -12.06
CA LEU A 8 35.63 23.22 -12.27
C LEU A 8 36.16 22.28 -11.18
N ASP A 9 36.34 22.77 -9.94
CA ASP A 9 36.66 21.91 -8.80
C ASP A 9 35.58 20.81 -8.64
N PRO A 10 35.94 19.52 -8.80
CA PRO A 10 34.98 18.42 -8.75
C PRO A 10 34.23 18.32 -7.43
N GLU A 11 34.84 18.74 -6.31
CA GLU A 11 34.19 18.74 -4.99
C GLU A 11 33.09 19.80 -4.93
N GLN A 12 33.36 21.03 -5.37
CA GLN A 12 32.35 22.09 -5.43
C GLN A 12 31.23 21.77 -6.43
N MET A 13 31.56 21.08 -7.52
CA MET A 13 30.57 20.61 -8.49
C MET A 13 29.65 19.51 -7.91
N ALA A 14 30.22 18.58 -7.12
CA ALA A 14 29.47 17.54 -6.43
C ALA A 14 28.53 18.14 -5.37
N TYR A 15 29.02 19.13 -4.62
CA TYR A 15 28.23 19.88 -3.66
C TYR A 15 27.07 20.64 -4.32
N ALA A 16 27.35 21.40 -5.40
CA ALA A 16 26.31 22.10 -6.15
C ALA A 16 25.27 21.12 -6.73
N ARG A 17 25.70 19.96 -7.22
CA ARG A 17 24.81 18.90 -7.71
C ARG A 17 23.94 18.32 -6.61
N ALA A 18 24.46 18.17 -5.39
CA ALA A 18 23.69 17.72 -4.24
C ALA A 18 22.63 18.76 -3.85
N LEU A 19 22.97 20.05 -3.88
CA LEU A 19 22.05 21.14 -3.54
C LEU A 19 20.92 21.31 -4.56
N LEU A 20 21.24 21.10 -5.85
CA LEU A 20 20.26 21.16 -6.95
C LEU A 20 19.48 19.85 -7.14
N ARG A 21 19.85 18.77 -6.44
CA ARG A 21 19.17 17.48 -6.60
C ARG A 21 17.76 17.61 -6.04
N ALA A 22 16.76 17.44 -6.91
CA ALA A 22 15.38 17.42 -6.48
C ALA A 22 15.18 16.36 -5.38
N PRO A 23 14.49 16.71 -4.27
CA PRO A 23 14.22 15.75 -3.22
C PRO A 23 13.43 14.58 -3.80
N VAL A 24 13.98 13.37 -3.68
CA VAL A 24 13.31 12.15 -4.14
C VAL A 24 12.12 11.94 -3.24
N ALA A 25 10.91 12.17 -3.76
CA ALA A 25 9.67 11.86 -3.08
C ALA A 25 9.63 10.34 -2.88
N ARG A 26 9.97 9.90 -1.66
CA ARG A 26 9.91 8.50 -1.30
C ARG A 26 8.44 8.10 -1.19
N GLU A 27 7.97 7.38 -2.18
CA GLU A 27 6.59 6.90 -2.24
C GLU A 27 6.32 6.05 -0.99
N ARG A 28 5.31 6.45 -0.21
CA ARG A 28 4.95 5.74 1.01
C ARG A 28 4.16 4.51 0.59
N VAL A 29 4.82 3.36 0.51
CA VAL A 29 4.21 2.05 0.20
C VAL A 29 3.38 1.52 1.38
N TRP A 30 3.64 2.02 2.60
CA TRP A 30 3.01 1.58 3.84
C TRP A 30 1.47 1.66 3.88
N PRO A 31 0.81 2.75 3.40
CA PRO A 31 -0.65 2.83 3.40
C PRO A 31 -1.30 1.80 2.47
N ALA A 32 -0.70 1.55 1.30
CA ALA A 32 -1.18 0.53 0.37
C ALA A 32 -1.06 -0.87 0.98
N LEU A 33 0.07 -1.16 1.65
CA LEU A 33 0.27 -2.41 2.36
C LEU A 33 -0.74 -2.59 3.52
N ALA A 34 -1.01 -1.53 4.27
CA ALA A 34 -1.99 -1.55 5.36
C ALA A 34 -3.42 -1.80 4.84
N ALA A 35 -3.80 -1.15 3.73
CA ALA A 35 -5.10 -1.38 3.10
C ALA A 35 -5.26 -2.83 2.61
N ALA A 36 -4.25 -3.37 1.96
CA ALA A 36 -4.24 -4.77 1.51
C ALA A 36 -4.32 -5.74 2.70
N GLY A 37 -3.58 -5.48 3.78
CA GLY A 37 -3.63 -6.27 5.00
C GLY A 37 -5.01 -6.27 5.65
N PHE A 38 -5.65 -5.11 5.78
CA PHE A 38 -7.00 -4.98 6.33
C PHE A 38 -8.04 -5.73 5.48
N ALA A 39 -7.95 -5.64 4.15
CA ALA A 39 -8.85 -6.37 3.27
C ALA A 39 -8.70 -7.89 3.44
N ALA A 40 -7.47 -8.38 3.53
CA ALA A 40 -7.20 -9.80 3.75
C ALA A 40 -7.74 -10.30 5.10
N THR A 41 -7.57 -9.54 6.19
CA THR A 41 -8.09 -9.92 7.51
C THR A 41 -9.61 -9.91 7.55
N ALA A 42 -10.27 -8.92 6.93
CA ALA A 42 -11.72 -8.87 6.83
C ALA A 42 -12.29 -10.07 6.05
N ALA A 43 -11.65 -10.46 4.94
CA ALA A 43 -12.05 -11.62 4.16
C ALA A 43 -11.94 -12.93 4.98
N LEU A 44 -10.85 -13.12 5.73
CA LEU A 44 -10.67 -14.28 6.61
C LEU A 44 -11.73 -14.32 7.73
N ALA A 45 -12.05 -13.18 8.34
CA ALA A 45 -13.09 -13.10 9.36
C ALA A 45 -14.48 -13.47 8.80
N LEU A 46 -14.82 -12.95 7.62
CA LEU A 46 -16.09 -13.27 6.95
C LEU A 46 -16.19 -14.76 6.58
N ALA A 47 -15.11 -15.33 6.03
CA ALA A 47 -15.06 -16.75 5.72
C ALA A 47 -15.24 -17.60 6.99
N GLY A 48 -14.57 -17.23 8.08
CA GLY A 48 -14.75 -17.87 9.39
C GLY A 48 -16.19 -17.81 9.89
N ALA A 49 -16.86 -16.66 9.74
CA ALA A 49 -18.27 -16.50 10.10
C ALA A 49 -19.19 -17.42 9.29
N MET A 50 -18.95 -17.57 7.98
CA MET A 50 -19.73 -18.48 7.12
C MET A 50 -19.53 -19.95 7.49
N ILE A 51 -18.32 -20.34 7.90
CA ILE A 51 -18.02 -21.71 8.36
C ILE A 51 -18.73 -22.01 9.69
N MET A 52 -18.78 -21.03 10.60
CA MET A 52 -19.38 -21.18 11.93
C MET A 52 -20.90 -20.98 11.94
N ALA A 53 -21.48 -20.47 10.86
CA ALA A 53 -22.91 -20.17 10.81
C ALA A 53 -23.76 -21.45 10.83
N PRO A 54 -24.83 -21.52 11.65
CA PRO A 54 -25.75 -22.65 11.63
C PRO A 54 -26.47 -22.74 10.27
N PRO A 55 -26.79 -23.97 9.80
CA PRO A 55 -27.41 -24.16 8.50
C PRO A 55 -28.77 -23.45 8.44
N VAL A 56 -28.93 -22.56 7.45
CA VAL A 56 -30.21 -21.91 7.17
C VAL A 56 -31.17 -22.93 6.56
N THR A 57 -32.05 -23.47 7.39
CA THR A 57 -33.12 -24.36 6.94
C THR A 57 -34.24 -23.51 6.32
N THR A 58 -34.27 -23.41 4.99
CA THR A 58 -35.40 -22.81 4.29
C THR A 58 -36.55 -23.81 4.20
N GLN A 59 -37.64 -23.58 4.92
CA GLN A 59 -38.87 -24.36 4.78
C GLN A 59 -39.66 -23.86 3.56
N HIS A 60 -39.80 -24.72 2.54
CA HIS A 60 -40.73 -24.46 1.43
C HIS A 60 -42.17 -24.69 1.93
N VAL A 61 -42.90 -23.61 2.21
CA VAL A 61 -44.34 -23.69 2.45
C VAL A 61 -45.01 -23.99 1.13
N VAL A 62 -45.42 -25.25 0.93
CA VAL A 62 -46.29 -25.63 -0.18
C VAL A 62 -47.70 -25.20 0.19
N GLU A 63 -48.11 -24.03 -0.28
CA GLU A 63 -49.48 -23.56 -0.18
C GLU A 63 -50.35 -24.40 -1.13
N ARG A 64 -50.98 -25.46 -0.60
CA ARG A 64 -52.00 -26.20 -1.34
C ARG A 64 -53.27 -25.37 -1.38
N THR A 65 -53.60 -24.86 -2.57
CA THR A 65 -54.88 -24.23 -2.87
C THR A 65 -55.98 -25.31 -3.00
N PRO A 66 -57.18 -25.09 -2.45
CA PRO A 66 -58.30 -26.04 -2.47
C PRO A 66 -58.99 -26.17 -3.82
#